data_AF-A0A1Z9QSK9-F1
#
_entry.id   AF-A0A1Z9QSK9-F1
#
_cell.length_a   1.000
_cell.length_b   1.000
_cell.length_c   1.000
_cell.angle_alpha   90.00
_cell.angle_beta   90.00
_cell.angle_gamma   90.00
#
_symmetry.space_group_name_H-M   'P 1'
#
loop_
_entity.id
_entity.type
_entity.pdbx_description
1 polymer ?
#
loop_
_entity_poly.entity_id
_entity_poly.type
_entity_poly.pdbx_seq_one_letter_code
_entity_poly.pdbx_strand_id
1 'polypeptide(L)'
;MNATVYRPCVADWLKQVTHARFERRCADLTSQSMLDVLDYLRANGFKICIVSGGGANLMRVSAEVVEGFRQNKVLVLSGGHQQGVHFRSTTAFAKS
;
A
#
# COMPACT_ATOMS: atom_id res chain seq x y z
N MET A 1 -3.87 -19.53 -10.17
CA MET A 1 -4.56 -18.34 -10.71
C MET A 1 -3.61 -17.61 -11.64
N ASN A 2 -3.99 -17.31 -12.90
CA ASN A 2 -3.14 -16.51 -13.78
C ASN A 2 -3.28 -15.00 -13.46
N ALA A 3 -2.31 -14.19 -13.89
CA ALA A 3 -2.25 -12.77 -13.52
C ALA A 3 -3.42 -11.93 -14.07
N THR A 4 -4.06 -12.39 -15.15
CA THR A 4 -5.18 -11.71 -15.82
C THR A 4 -6.49 -11.86 -15.05
N VAL A 5 -6.72 -13.02 -14.41
CA VAL A 5 -7.93 -13.27 -13.60
C VAL A 5 -7.76 -12.82 -12.15
N TYR A 6 -6.53 -12.84 -11.63
CA TYR A 6 -6.26 -12.49 -10.23
C TYR A 6 -6.66 -11.04 -9.88
N ARG A 7 -6.27 -10.08 -10.72
CA ARG A 7 -6.50 -8.65 -10.50
C ARG A 7 -7.99 -8.29 -10.35
N PRO A 8 -8.88 -8.66 -11.30
CA PRO A 8 -10.31 -8.37 -11.19
C PRO A 8 -10.95 -9.09 -9.99
N CYS A 9 -10.60 -10.36 -9.71
CA CYS A 9 -11.12 -11.06 -8.54
C CYS A 9 -10.78 -10.35 -7.21
N VAL A 10 -9.55 -9.86 -7.06
CA VAL A 10 -9.14 -9.10 -5.86
C VAL A 10 -9.88 -7.77 -5.77
N ALA A 11 -10.00 -7.05 -6.89
CA ALA A 11 -10.71 -5.77 -6.92
C ALA A 11 -12.19 -5.93 -6.55
N ASP A 12 -12.84 -6.98 -7.06
CA ASP A 12 -14.24 -7.26 -6.76
C ASP A 12 -14.43 -7.72 -5.31
N TRP A 13 -13.52 -8.55 -4.80
CA TRP A 13 -13.52 -8.94 -3.39
C TRP A 13 -13.36 -7.72 -2.46
N LEU A 14 -12.45 -6.79 -2.77
CA LEU A 14 -12.26 -5.56 -1.99
C LEU A 14 -13.50 -4.65 -1.97
N LYS A 15 -14.31 -4.65 -3.03
CA LYS A 15 -15.58 -3.90 -3.10
C LYS A 15 -16.70 -4.54 -2.27
N GLN A 16 -16.66 -5.87 -2.10
CA GLN A 16 -17.69 -6.64 -1.40
C GLN A 16 -17.39 -6.76 0.10
N VAL A 17 -16.11 -6.80 0.49
CA VAL A 17 -15.72 -6.95 1.89
C VAL A 17 -16.06 -5.71 2.70
N THR A 18 -16.95 -5.93 3.66
CA THR A 18 -17.41 -4.94 4.63
C THR A 18 -16.84 -5.29 6.00
N HIS A 19 -16.35 -4.29 6.72
CA HIS A 19 -15.81 -4.47 8.06
C HIS A 19 -16.93 -4.69 9.08
N ALA A 20 -16.95 -5.85 9.74
CA ALA A 20 -18.04 -6.27 10.62
C ALA A 20 -18.40 -5.28 11.74
N ARG A 21 -17.42 -4.53 12.27
CA ARG A 21 -17.68 -3.53 13.33
C ARG A 21 -18.19 -2.19 12.82
N PHE A 22 -17.79 -1.80 11.61
CA PHE A 22 -18.00 -0.43 11.11
C PHE A 22 -19.02 -0.39 9.98
N GLU A 23 -19.47 -1.56 9.49
CA GLU A 23 -20.44 -1.73 8.41
C GLU A 23 -20.09 -0.92 7.15
N ARG A 24 -18.80 -0.68 6.94
CA ARG A 24 -18.22 0.05 5.82
C ARG A 24 -17.24 -0.82 5.07
N ARG A 25 -17.03 -0.54 3.78
CA ARG A 25 -16.02 -1.25 3.00
C ARG A 25 -14.65 -1.05 3.64
N CYS A 26 -13.84 -2.10 3.69
CA CYS A 26 -12.49 -1.99 4.24
C CYS A 26 -11.63 -0.95 3.53
N ALA A 27 -11.92 -0.66 2.25
CA ALA A 27 -11.26 0.39 1.48
C ALA A 27 -11.54 1.82 1.97
N ASP A 28 -12.73 2.04 2.57
CA ASP A 28 -13.17 3.36 3.03
C ASP A 28 -12.68 3.64 4.47
N LEU A 29 -12.13 2.63 5.14
CA LEU A 29 -11.63 2.72 6.52
C LEU A 29 -10.17 3.19 6.57
N THR A 30 -9.87 4.23 5.80
CA THR A 30 -8.56 4.86 5.88
C THR A 30 -8.53 5.78 7.10
N SER A 31 -7.50 5.63 7.94
CA SER A 31 -7.32 6.51 9.09
C SER A 31 -6.96 7.92 8.62
N GLN A 32 -7.76 8.92 8.98
CA GLN A 32 -7.50 10.32 8.65
C GLN A 32 -6.12 10.77 9.16
N SER A 33 -5.76 10.40 10.38
CA SER A 33 -4.46 10.73 10.96
C SER A 33 -3.28 10.19 10.14
N MET A 34 -3.45 9.05 9.49
CA MET A 34 -2.41 8.49 8.63
C MET A 34 -2.27 9.31 7.35
N LEU A 35 -3.37 9.79 6.77
CA LEU A 35 -3.32 10.68 5.60
C LEU A 35 -2.56 11.97 5.90
N ASP A 36 -2.84 12.59 7.04
CA ASP A 36 -2.18 13.83 7.46
C ASP A 36 -0.66 13.62 7.64
N VAL A 37 -0.26 12.46 8.18
CA VAL A 37 1.17 12.09 8.28
C VAL A 37 1.78 11.85 6.91
N LEU A 38 1.08 11.17 6.00
CA LEU A 38 1.57 10.97 4.64
C LEU A 38 1.75 12.29 3.90
N ASP A 39 0.82 13.23 4.06
CA ASP A 39 0.90 14.55 3.45
C ASP A 39 2.04 15.38 4.03
N TYR A 40 2.23 15.36 5.35
CA TYR A 40 3.39 15.97 5.99
C TYR A 40 4.71 15.40 5.45
N LEU A 41 4.82 14.07 5.36
CA LEU A 41 6.03 13.42 4.86
C LEU A 41 6.27 13.75 3.37
N ARG A 42 5.23 13.81 2.54
CA ARG A 42 5.32 14.24 1.14
C ARG A 42 5.81 15.68 1.02
N ALA A 43 5.23 16.59 1.81
CA ALA A 43 5.62 18.00 1.83
C ALA A 43 7.09 18.21 2.22
N ASN A 44 7.66 17.29 3.01
CA ASN A 44 9.07 17.31 3.42
C ASN A 44 10.00 16.49 2.50
N GLY A 45 9.53 16.05 1.33
CA GLY A 45 10.37 15.37 0.33
C GLY A 45 10.66 13.90 0.62
N PHE A 46 9.94 13.27 1.56
CA PHE A 46 10.13 11.85 1.86
C PHE A 46 9.49 10.96 0.79
N LYS A 47 10.18 9.86 0.48
CA LYS A 47 9.64 8.77 -0.36
C LYS A 47 8.90 7.78 0.54
N ILE A 48 7.62 7.58 0.26
CA ILE A 48 6.75 6.74 1.08
C ILE A 48 6.60 5.36 0.45
N CYS A 49 6.80 4.33 1.27
CA CYS A 49 6.58 2.95 0.90
C CYS A 49 5.62 2.26 1.88
N ILE A 50 4.66 1.51 1.36
CA ILE A 50 3.80 0.59 2.11
C ILE A 50 4.57 -0.72 2.24
N VAL A 51 4.91 -1.13 3.46
CA VAL A 51 5.57 -2.41 3.72
C VAL A 51 4.52 -3.40 4.24
N SER A 52 4.29 -4.48 3.51
CA SER A 52 3.31 -5.51 3.89
C SER A 52 3.91 -6.91 3.82
N GLY A 53 3.53 -7.78 4.77
CA GLY A 53 3.81 -9.22 4.70
C GLY A 53 2.83 -9.99 3.80
N GLY A 54 1.79 -9.32 3.30
CA GLY A 54 0.86 -9.89 2.32
C GLY A 54 1.43 -9.90 0.90
N GLY A 55 0.82 -10.67 0.00
CA GLY A 55 1.27 -10.77 -1.40
C GLY A 55 1.28 -9.41 -2.13
N ALA A 56 2.35 -9.12 -2.88
CA ALA A 56 2.55 -7.83 -3.55
C ALA A 56 1.43 -7.45 -4.52
N ASN A 57 0.84 -8.47 -5.16
CA ASN A 57 -0.24 -8.27 -6.11
C ASN A 57 -1.55 -7.87 -5.42
N LEU A 58 -1.82 -8.41 -4.22
CA LEU A 58 -2.97 -8.00 -3.41
C LEU A 58 -2.83 -6.53 -3.00
N MET A 59 -1.68 -6.19 -2.42
CA MET A 59 -1.43 -4.84 -1.90
C MET A 59 -1.38 -3.77 -2.98
N ARG A 60 -0.92 -4.10 -4.20
CA ARG A 60 -0.98 -3.17 -5.33
C ARG A 60 -2.43 -2.85 -5.72
N VAL A 61 -3.29 -3.86 -5.83
CA VAL A 61 -4.72 -3.65 -6.12
C VAL A 61 -5.41 -2.91 -4.97
N SER A 62 -5.08 -3.23 -3.72
CA SER A 62 -5.62 -2.50 -2.55
C SER A 62 -5.19 -1.03 -2.54
N ALA A 63 -3.92 -0.72 -2.79
CA ALA A 63 -3.42 0.66 -2.84
C ALA A 63 -4.01 1.47 -4.00
N GLU A 64 -4.35 0.82 -5.11
CA GLU A 64 -5.09 1.44 -6.21
C GLU A 64 -6.55 1.71 -5.84
N VAL A 65 -7.20 0.89 -5.01
CA VAL A 65 -8.60 1.12 -4.64
C VAL A 65 -8.74 2.16 -3.53
N VAL A 66 -7.73 2.31 -2.67
CA VAL A 66 -7.74 3.28 -1.57
C VAL A 66 -7.08 4.59 -1.98
N GLU A 67 -7.89 5.63 -2.15
CA GLU A 67 -7.45 6.94 -2.67
C GLU A 67 -6.20 7.52 -1.98
N GLY A 68 -6.11 7.41 -0.65
CA GLY A 68 -4.96 7.94 0.11
C GLY A 68 -3.62 7.23 -0.12
N PHE A 69 -3.68 5.97 -0.60
CA PHE A 69 -2.50 5.13 -0.82
C PHE A 69 -2.08 5.02 -2.29
N ARG A 70 -2.87 5.55 -3.23
CA ARG A 70 -2.60 5.45 -4.68
C ARG A 70 -1.20 5.92 -5.10
N GLN A 71 -0.64 6.90 -4.39
CA GLN A 71 0.66 7.47 -4.72
C GLN A 71 1.86 6.75 -4.08
N ASN A 72 1.61 5.74 -3.24
CA ASN A 72 2.65 5.13 -2.41
C ASN A 72 3.21 3.85 -3.06
N LYS A 73 4.52 3.63 -2.92
CA LYS A 73 5.17 2.42 -3.46
C LYS A 73 4.88 1.23 -2.56
N VAL A 74 4.51 0.08 -3.13
CA VAL A 74 4.28 -1.16 -2.36
C VAL A 74 5.55 -1.99 -2.32
N LEU A 75 6.05 -2.25 -1.11
CA LEU A 75 7.13 -3.20 -0.79
C LEU A 75 6.54 -4.41 -0.08
N VAL A 76 7.00 -5.60 -0.44
CA VAL A 76 6.56 -6.84 0.19
C VAL A 76 7.71 -7.56 0.86
N LEU A 77 7.51 -7.88 2.14
CA LEU A 77 8.40 -8.72 2.92
C LEU A 77 8.02 -10.18 2.66
N SER A 78 8.43 -10.70 1.51
CA SER A 78 8.47 -12.14 1.23
C SER A 78 9.94 -12.56 1.33
N GLY A 79 10.23 -13.60 2.10
CA GLY A 79 11.56 -14.20 2.15
C GLY A 79 11.96 -14.68 0.76
N GLY A 80 12.68 -13.84 0.02
CA GLY A 80 13.29 -14.16 -1.26
C GLY A 80 12.37 -14.06 -2.49
N HIS A 81 12.00 -12.85 -2.92
CA HIS A 81 12.09 -12.41 -4.32
C HIS A 81 11.71 -10.92 -4.42
N GLN A 82 12.70 -10.03 -4.36
CA GLN A 82 12.47 -8.60 -4.55
C GLN A 82 12.38 -8.29 -6.04
N GLN A 83 11.20 -7.89 -6.52
CA GLN A 83 11.12 -7.15 -7.78
C GLN A 83 11.56 -5.71 -7.55
N GLY A 84 12.76 -5.38 -8.02
CA GLY A 84 13.11 -4.06 -8.52
C GLY A 84 12.95 -2.89 -7.54
N VAL A 85 13.49 -2.98 -6.33
CA VAL A 85 13.89 -1.78 -5.57
C VAL A 85 15.30 -2.01 -5.09
N HIS A 86 16.27 -1.39 -5.76
CA HIS A 86 17.65 -1.36 -5.29
C HIS A 86 17.70 -0.43 -4.06
N PHE A 87 17.46 -1.00 -2.88
CA PHE A 87 17.66 -0.31 -1.61
C PHE A 87 19.17 -0.26 -1.37
N ARG A 88 19.83 0.82 -1.79
CA ARG A 88 21.14 1.15 -1.23
C ARG A 88 20.90 1.45 0.25
N SER A 89 21.29 0.49 1.09
CA SER A 89 21.47 0.73 2.52
C SER A 89 22.38 1.94 2.66
N THR A 90 21.79 3.07 3.02
CA THR A 90 22.55 4.24 3.44
C THR A 90 21.87 4.76 4.68
N THR A 91 22.50 4.44 5.79
CA THR A 91 22.49 5.25 7.00
C THR A 91 22.50 6.74 6.62
N ALA A 92 21.63 7.50 7.29
CA ALA A 92 21.51 8.95 7.25
C ALA A 92 20.89 9.57 5.98
N PHE A 93 19.68 10.12 6.12
CA PHE A 93 19.34 11.43 5.54
C PHE A 93 18.35 12.13 6.48
N ALA A 94 18.91 12.64 7.58
CA ALA A 94 18.36 13.78 8.29
C ALA A 94 19.07 15.03 7.71
N LYS A 95 18.27 16.02 7.28
CA LYS A 95 18.62 17.42 6.93
C LYS A 95 20.06 17.73 6.48
N SER A 96 20.20 18.18 5.23
CA SER A 96 21.02 19.33 4.84
C SER A 96 20.42 19.99 3.61
#